data_AF-A0A4Y2AFY6-F1
#
_entry.id   AF-A0A4Y2AFY6-F1
#
_cell.length_a   1.000
_cell.length_b   1.000
_cell.length_c   1.000
_cell.angle_alpha   90.00
_cell.angle_beta   90.00
_cell.angle_gamma   90.00
#
_symmetry.space_group_name_H-M   'P 1'
#
loop_
_entity.id
_entity.type
_entity.pdbx_description
1 polymer ?
#
loop_
_entity_poly.entity_id
_entity_poly.type
_entity_poly.pdbx_seq_one_letter_code
_entity_poly.pdbx_strand_id
1 'polypeptide(L)'
;MPALNPIKIFGQPVPFVSEYKYLGLILDAKLNFDSHVQKAVTKARNSSFALGRLIAPKSTLAIKHKLLLYKATVRPIILYGSLYGSPIWGTTSIRNLRKLQVLQNQQLKRIVNAPWYVRRKLIHQDLKIHPVLDFIKIISKKFFEKLPQIPNVLLQLPPYEPAVPSSRKRPPQGHIFYRCDGLHDPEVP
;
A
#
# COMPACT_ATOMS: atom_id res chain seq x y z
N MET A 1 27.85 3.03 6.06
CA MET A 1 27.03 2.23 5.11
C MET A 1 27.89 1.98 3.88
N PRO A 2 28.01 0.75 3.35
CA PRO A 2 28.87 0.50 2.19
C PRO A 2 28.31 1.27 0.98
N ALA A 3 29.19 1.97 0.26
CA ALA A 3 28.83 2.70 -0.95
C ALA A 3 28.43 1.68 -2.03
N LEU A 4 27.16 1.62 -2.38
CA LEU A 4 26.67 0.82 -3.51
C LEU A 4 27.09 1.52 -4.81
N ASN A 5 27.61 0.73 -5.77
CA ASN A 5 27.94 1.25 -7.09
C ASN A 5 26.69 1.90 -7.73
N PRO A 6 26.83 3.08 -8.35
CA PRO A 6 25.69 3.78 -8.95
C PRO A 6 25.13 2.96 -10.11
N ILE A 7 23.87 2.53 -9.98
CA ILE A 7 23.14 1.82 -11.03
C ILE A 7 22.95 2.80 -12.19
N LYS A 8 23.40 2.42 -13.38
CA LYS A 8 23.23 3.21 -14.60
C LYS A 8 22.09 2.63 -15.41
N ILE A 9 21.07 3.42 -15.71
CA ILE A 9 19.99 3.07 -16.64
C ILE A 9 20.19 3.94 -17.88
N PHE A 10 20.30 3.34 -19.07
CA PHE A 10 20.59 4.04 -20.33
C PHE A 10 21.81 4.98 -20.27
N GLY A 11 22.85 4.61 -19.51
CA GLY A 11 24.07 5.42 -19.36
C GLY A 11 23.98 6.58 -18.36
N GLN A 12 22.80 6.88 -17.80
CA GLN A 12 22.63 7.90 -16.76
C GLN A 12 22.68 7.27 -15.35
N PRO A 13 23.44 7.85 -14.40
CA PRO A 13 23.44 7.37 -13.03
C PRO A 13 22.09 7.67 -12.36
N VAL A 14 21.47 6.64 -11.77
CA VAL A 14 20.21 6.80 -11.04
C VAL A 14 20.53 7.35 -9.64
N PRO A 15 19.99 8.52 -9.27
CA PRO A 15 20.19 9.05 -7.92
C PRO A 15 19.47 8.16 -6.91
N PHE A 16 20.17 7.76 -5.85
CA PHE A 16 19.56 7.09 -4.71
C PHE A 16 18.80 8.11 -3.87
N VAL A 17 17.49 8.21 -4.08
CA VAL A 17 16.60 9.08 -3.31
C VAL A 17 15.83 8.26 -2.28
N SER A 18 15.64 8.80 -1.08
CA SER A 18 14.88 8.13 -0.01
C SER A 18 13.39 8.02 -0.29
N GLU A 19 12.83 9.01 -1.00
CA GLU A 19 11.44 9.05 -1.46
C GLU A 19 11.42 9.38 -2.97
N TYR A 20 10.73 8.57 -3.77
CA TYR A 20 10.59 8.80 -5.21
C TYR A 20 9.12 8.89 -5.61
N LYS A 21 8.75 9.95 -6.33
CA LYS A 21 7.38 10.12 -6.82
C LYS A 21 7.23 9.45 -8.17
N TYR A 22 6.41 8.41 -8.25
CA TYR A 22 6.13 7.67 -9.48
C TYR A 22 4.62 7.56 -9.71
N LEU A 23 4.14 8.04 -10.87
CA LEU A 23 2.73 7.95 -11.27
C LEU A 23 1.72 8.48 -10.22
N GLY A 24 2.15 9.42 -9.36
CA GLY A 24 1.33 9.95 -8.25
C GLY A 24 1.46 9.19 -6.92
N LEU A 25 2.21 8.08 -6.89
CA LEU A 25 2.61 7.36 -5.69
C LEU A 25 3.94 7.89 -5.17
N ILE A 26 4.17 7.77 -3.86
CA ILE A 26 5.46 8.07 -3.24
C ILE A 26 6.04 6.75 -2.75
N LEU A 27 7.13 6.33 -3.37
CA LEU A 27 7.86 5.12 -3.05
C LEU A 27 8.94 5.45 -2.02
N ASP A 28 8.85 4.86 -0.83
CA ASP A 28 9.93 4.96 0.17
C ASP A 28 11.03 3.93 -0.17
N ALA A 29 12.29 4.22 0.17
CA ALA A 29 13.42 3.31 -0.06
C ALA A 29 13.23 1.90 0.56
N LYS A 30 12.43 1.79 1.63
CA LYS A 30 12.08 0.51 2.29
C LYS A 30 10.76 -0.09 1.80
N LEU A 31 10.07 0.56 0.86
CA LEU A 31 8.73 0.21 0.37
C LEU A 31 7.69 0.03 1.48
N ASN A 32 7.86 0.72 2.62
CA ASN A 32 6.88 0.72 3.73
C ASN A 32 5.69 1.64 3.46
N PHE A 33 5.88 2.61 2.55
CA PHE A 33 4.88 3.59 2.12
C PHE A 33 4.27 4.42 3.24
N ASP A 34 5.02 4.67 4.30
CA ASP A 34 4.56 5.39 5.48
C ASP A 34 4.18 6.84 5.11
N SER A 35 5.05 7.50 4.33
CA SER A 35 4.90 8.88 3.89
C SER A 35 3.65 9.07 3.05
N HIS A 36 3.43 8.16 2.09
CA HIS A 36 2.27 8.17 1.21
C HIS A 36 0.96 7.96 1.98
N VAL A 37 0.92 6.96 2.86
CA VAL A 37 -0.28 6.67 3.66
C VAL A 37 -0.60 7.85 4.58
N GLN A 38 0.41 8.49 5.21
CA GLN A 38 0.15 9.70 6.01
C GLN A 38 -0.48 10.81 5.16
N LYS A 39 0.04 11.08 3.96
CA LYS A 39 -0.52 12.09 3.05
C LYS A 39 -1.96 11.74 2.65
N ALA A 40 -2.24 10.49 2.31
CA ALA A 40 -3.59 10.02 1.98
C ALA A 40 -4.56 10.15 3.16
N VAL A 41 -4.12 9.78 4.37
CA VAL A 41 -4.87 9.91 5.63
C VAL A 41 -5.21 11.37 5.92
N THR A 42 -4.23 12.27 5.83
CA THR A 42 -4.44 13.70 6.06
C THR A 42 -5.40 14.29 5.03
N LYS A 43 -5.25 13.93 3.75
CA LYS A 43 -6.18 14.35 2.70
C LYS A 43 -7.61 13.86 2.99
N ALA A 44 -7.77 12.60 3.36
CA ALA A 44 -9.08 12.01 3.70
C ALA A 44 -9.72 12.71 4.91
N ARG A 45 -8.92 13.04 5.92
CA ARG A 45 -9.37 13.83 7.09
C ARG A 45 -9.82 15.22 6.67
N ASN A 46 -9.02 15.94 5.89
CA ASN A 46 -9.34 17.30 5.46
C ASN A 46 -10.63 17.33 4.62
N SER A 47 -10.80 16.38 3.69
CA SER A 47 -12.05 16.24 2.93
C SER A 47 -13.25 15.91 3.83
N SER A 48 -13.06 15.03 4.82
CA SER A 48 -14.10 14.75 5.81
C SER A 48 -14.47 15.98 6.66
N PHE A 49 -13.48 16.78 7.07
CA PHE A 49 -13.70 18.00 7.83
C PHE A 49 -14.40 19.08 6.99
N ALA A 50 -14.03 19.23 5.71
CA ALA A 50 -14.71 20.11 4.79
C ALA A 50 -16.20 19.74 4.64
N LEU A 51 -16.50 18.44 4.57
CA LEU A 51 -17.86 17.90 4.58
C LEU A 51 -18.48 17.82 5.99
N GLY A 52 -17.77 18.28 7.01
CA GLY A 52 -18.12 18.11 8.41
C GLY A 52 -19.46 18.76 8.76
N ARG A 53 -19.83 19.87 8.12
CA ARG A 53 -21.15 20.49 8.28
C ARG A 53 -22.30 19.64 7.73
N LEU A 54 -22.08 18.99 6.58
CA LEU A 54 -23.08 18.14 5.91
C LEU A 54 -23.21 16.75 6.54
N ILE A 55 -22.10 16.23 7.05
CA ILE A 55 -22.00 14.91 7.69
C ILE A 55 -22.13 15.05 9.22
N ALA A 56 -22.38 16.25 9.73
CA ALA A 56 -22.50 16.50 11.16
C ALA A 56 -23.53 15.57 11.80
N PRO A 57 -23.29 15.11 13.04
CA PRO A 57 -24.27 14.31 13.77
C PRO A 57 -25.62 15.02 13.91
N LYS A 58 -25.58 16.35 14.04
CA LYS A 58 -26.76 17.23 14.18
C LYS A 58 -27.37 17.69 12.85
N SER A 59 -26.84 17.29 11.69
CA SER A 59 -27.43 17.73 10.42
C SER A 59 -28.76 17.00 10.17
N THR A 60 -29.73 17.73 9.62
CA THR A 60 -31.07 17.22 9.22
C THR A 60 -31.05 16.17 8.10
N LEU A 61 -29.90 16.00 7.44
CA LEU A 61 -29.73 15.06 6.34
C LEU A 61 -29.88 13.59 6.79
N ALA A 62 -30.66 12.81 6.03
CA ALA A 62 -30.82 11.38 6.29
C ALA A 62 -29.49 10.60 6.17
N ILE A 63 -29.33 9.54 6.96
CA ILE A 63 -28.12 8.70 7.03
C ILE A 63 -27.72 8.18 5.65
N LYS A 64 -28.70 7.81 4.80
CA LYS A 64 -28.45 7.31 3.42
C LYS A 64 -27.66 8.31 2.57
N HIS A 65 -28.00 9.59 2.61
CA HIS A 65 -27.33 10.64 1.85
C HIS A 65 -25.95 10.98 2.43
N LYS A 66 -25.81 10.99 3.75
CA LYS A 66 -24.49 11.10 4.41
C LYS A 66 -23.55 9.97 4.00
N LEU A 67 -24.08 8.75 3.92
CA LEU A 67 -23.34 7.57 3.49
C LEU A 67 -22.93 7.67 2.02
N LEU A 68 -23.79 8.22 1.16
CA LEU A 68 -23.47 8.47 -0.24
C LEU A 68 -22.31 9.45 -0.38
N LEU A 69 -22.36 10.58 0.35
CA LEU A 69 -21.27 11.56 0.38
C LEU A 69 -19.93 10.93 0.83
N TYR A 70 -19.98 10.10 1.87
CA TYR A 70 -18.80 9.35 2.34
C TYR A 70 -18.24 8.42 1.25
N LYS A 71 -19.12 7.67 0.57
CA LYS A 71 -18.73 6.76 -0.52
C LYS A 71 -18.16 7.51 -1.72
N ALA A 72 -18.63 8.73 -1.98
CA ALA A 72 -18.18 9.55 -3.12
C ALA A 72 -16.85 10.28 -2.87
N THR A 73 -16.49 10.57 -1.62
CA THR A 73 -15.36 11.48 -1.31
C THR A 73 -14.27 10.80 -0.49
N VAL A 74 -14.57 10.38 0.73
CA VAL A 74 -13.60 9.81 1.67
C VAL A 74 -13.17 8.42 1.22
N ARG A 75 -14.14 7.61 0.76
CA ARG A 75 -13.88 6.25 0.28
C ARG A 75 -12.88 6.23 -0.88
N PRO A 76 -13.03 6.99 -1.98
CA PRO A 76 -12.01 6.99 -3.03
C PRO A 76 -10.68 7.57 -2.56
N ILE A 77 -10.60 8.48 -1.59
CA ILE A 77 -9.27 8.94 -1.11
C ILE A 77 -8.55 7.83 -0.33
N ILE A 78 -9.26 7.13 0.55
CA ILE A 78 -8.72 5.97 1.29
C ILE A 78 -8.34 4.85 0.31
N LEU A 79 -9.15 4.63 -0.72
CA LEU A 79 -8.94 3.53 -1.65
C LEU A 79 -7.93 3.87 -2.75
N TYR A 80 -7.98 5.05 -3.35
CA TYR A 80 -7.04 5.51 -4.38
C TYR A 80 -5.64 5.74 -3.79
N GLY A 81 -5.57 6.40 -2.63
CA GLY A 81 -4.31 6.68 -1.93
C GLY A 81 -3.70 5.50 -1.16
N SER A 82 -4.26 4.29 -1.23
CA SER A 82 -3.68 3.13 -0.52
C SER A 82 -3.92 1.77 -1.19
N LEU A 83 -4.81 1.65 -2.18
CA LEU A 83 -5.50 0.39 -2.45
C LEU A 83 -5.77 0.10 -3.94
N TYR A 84 -6.00 1.13 -4.76
CA TYR A 84 -6.20 0.99 -6.21
C TYR A 84 -4.95 1.29 -7.03
N GLY A 85 -3.95 1.96 -6.44
CA GLY A 85 -2.75 2.38 -7.19
C GLY A 85 -1.83 1.22 -7.56
N SER A 86 -1.88 0.08 -6.87
CA SER A 86 -0.97 -1.01 -7.17
C SER A 86 -1.30 -2.34 -6.45
N PRO A 87 -1.25 -3.49 -7.15
CA PRO A 87 -1.22 -4.83 -6.53
C PRO A 87 0.01 -5.05 -5.63
N ILE A 88 1.04 -4.22 -5.81
CA ILE A 88 2.36 -4.33 -5.16
C ILE A 88 2.26 -4.05 -3.65
N TRP A 89 1.18 -3.41 -3.19
CA TRP A 89 1.05 -2.92 -1.81
C TRP A 89 0.54 -3.95 -0.80
N GLY A 90 0.43 -5.23 -1.21
CA GLY A 90 0.30 -6.35 -0.27
C GLY A 90 1.43 -6.43 0.77
N THR A 91 2.56 -5.74 0.52
CA THR A 91 3.71 -5.60 1.41
C THR A 91 3.62 -4.45 2.42
N THR A 92 2.54 -3.66 2.39
CA THR A 92 2.39 -2.49 3.29
C THR A 92 2.33 -2.93 4.76
N SER A 93 2.92 -2.12 5.65
CA SER A 93 2.90 -2.41 7.08
C SER A 93 1.48 -2.52 7.64
N ILE A 94 1.24 -3.53 8.49
CA ILE A 94 -0.03 -3.73 9.20
C ILE A 94 -0.43 -2.49 10.00
N ARG A 95 0.56 -1.72 10.49
CA ARG A 95 0.36 -0.45 11.19
C ARG A 95 -0.37 0.57 10.33
N ASN A 96 0.00 0.71 9.07
CA ASN A 96 -0.63 1.66 8.15
C ASN A 96 -2.05 1.25 7.78
N LEU A 97 -2.28 -0.05 7.56
CA LEU A 97 -3.62 -0.58 7.35
C LEU A 97 -4.54 -0.31 8.56
N ARG A 98 -4.03 -0.47 9.78
CA ARG A 98 -4.79 -0.14 11.00
C ARG A 98 -5.14 1.34 11.09
N LYS A 99 -4.24 2.25 10.70
CA LYS A 99 -4.54 3.70 10.67
C LYS A 99 -5.72 4.00 9.74
N LEU A 100 -5.74 3.41 8.55
CA LEU A 100 -6.84 3.57 7.59
C LEU A 100 -8.16 2.98 8.12
N GLN A 101 -8.10 1.81 8.76
CA GLN A 101 -9.27 1.21 9.40
C GLN A 101 -9.84 2.09 10.52
N VAL A 102 -8.97 2.70 11.35
CA VAL A 102 -9.40 3.61 12.43
C VAL A 102 -10.12 4.83 11.85
N LEU A 103 -9.63 5.39 10.74
CA LEU A 103 -10.30 6.50 10.07
C LEU A 103 -11.67 6.10 9.54
N GLN A 104 -11.76 4.97 8.82
CA GLN A 104 -13.05 4.46 8.35
C GLN A 104 -14.03 4.35 9.52
N ASN A 105 -13.61 3.70 10.63
CA ASN A 105 -14.46 3.50 11.80
C ASN A 105 -14.91 4.84 12.42
N GLN A 106 -14.01 5.81 12.51
CA GLN A 106 -14.32 7.14 13.04
C GLN A 106 -15.35 7.86 12.18
N GLN A 107 -15.24 7.76 10.85
CA GLN A 107 -16.19 8.37 9.93
C GLN A 107 -17.56 7.71 9.98
N LEU A 108 -17.62 6.37 10.01
CA LEU A 108 -18.89 5.65 10.10
C LEU A 108 -19.63 5.97 11.41
N LYS A 109 -18.90 6.06 12.54
CA LYS A 109 -19.49 6.50 13.81
C LYS A 109 -20.06 7.92 13.74
N ARG A 110 -19.36 8.85 13.08
CA ARG A 110 -19.83 10.23 12.87
C ARG A 110 -21.10 10.28 12.04
N ILE A 111 -21.18 9.50 10.96
CA ILE A 111 -22.34 9.45 10.06
C ILE A 111 -23.60 8.94 10.78
N VAL A 112 -23.46 7.90 11.59
CA VAL A 112 -24.58 7.27 12.32
C VAL A 112 -24.91 8.00 13.62
N ASN A 113 -24.05 8.92 14.07
CA ASN A 113 -24.10 9.50 15.42
C ASN A 113 -24.13 8.40 16.51
N ALA A 114 -23.31 7.37 16.33
CA ALA A 114 -23.34 6.21 17.21
C ALA A 114 -22.63 6.50 18.56
N PRO A 115 -23.25 6.17 19.70
CA PRO A 115 -22.63 6.34 21.00
C PRO A 115 -21.41 5.42 21.19
N TRP A 116 -20.61 5.69 22.23
CA TRP A 116 -19.30 5.05 22.41
C TRP A 116 -19.36 3.53 22.61
N TYR A 117 -20.44 3.01 23.18
CA TYR A 117 -20.64 1.59 23.49
C TYR A 117 -21.07 0.73 22.28
N VAL A 118 -21.45 1.34 21.15
CA VAL A 118 -21.87 0.57 19.97
C VAL A 118 -20.66 -0.16 19.37
N ARG A 119 -20.80 -1.48 19.24
CA ARG A 119 -19.76 -2.32 18.65
C ARG A 119 -19.57 -1.96 17.18
N ARG A 120 -18.32 -1.74 16.77
CA ARG A 120 -17.96 -1.39 15.38
C ARG A 120 -18.50 -2.40 14.36
N LYS A 121 -18.47 -3.70 14.70
CA LYS A 121 -18.99 -4.77 13.83
C LYS A 121 -20.46 -4.56 13.45
N LEU A 122 -21.29 -4.12 14.39
CA LEU A 122 -22.71 -3.84 14.14
C LEU A 122 -22.87 -2.68 13.15
N ILE A 123 -22.13 -1.59 13.34
CA ILE A 123 -22.14 -0.44 12.42
C ILE A 123 -21.78 -0.87 10.99
N HIS A 124 -20.79 -1.76 10.84
CA HIS A 124 -20.40 -2.30 9.54
C HIS A 124 -21.48 -3.18 8.91
N GLN A 125 -22.18 -4.00 9.71
CA GLN A 125 -23.27 -4.85 9.26
C GLN A 125 -24.49 -4.00 8.84
N ASP A 126 -24.90 -3.05 9.68
CA ASP A 126 -26.05 -2.16 9.43
C ASP A 126 -25.85 -1.30 8.17
N LEU A 127 -24.64 -0.75 8.00
CA LEU A 127 -24.31 0.08 6.83
C LEU A 127 -23.93 -0.72 5.59
N LYS A 128 -23.79 -2.06 5.71
CA LYS A 128 -23.30 -2.96 4.65
C LYS A 128 -21.97 -2.48 4.05
N ILE A 129 -21.03 -2.05 4.90
CA ILE A 129 -19.70 -1.57 4.48
C ILE A 129 -18.62 -2.53 4.98
N HIS A 130 -17.86 -3.09 4.03
CA HIS A 130 -16.69 -3.90 4.36
C HIS A 130 -15.59 -3.07 5.05
N PRO A 131 -14.91 -3.64 6.06
CA PRO A 131 -13.65 -3.13 6.57
C PRO A 131 -12.61 -2.94 5.46
N VAL A 132 -11.68 -2.02 5.65
CA VAL A 132 -10.60 -1.74 4.69
C VAL A 132 -9.86 -3.03 4.35
N LEU A 133 -9.50 -3.84 5.35
CA LEU A 133 -8.76 -5.09 5.18
C LEU A 133 -9.47 -6.09 4.26
N ASP A 134 -10.76 -6.33 4.49
CA ASP A 134 -11.54 -7.28 3.69
C ASP A 134 -11.72 -6.77 2.26
N PHE A 135 -11.86 -5.45 2.10
CA PHE A 135 -11.91 -4.82 0.80
C PHE A 135 -10.60 -4.99 0.02
N ILE A 136 -9.43 -4.90 0.68
CA ILE A 136 -8.13 -5.20 0.06
C ILE A 136 -8.10 -6.63 -0.46
N LYS A 137 -8.52 -7.59 0.38
CA LYS A 137 -8.52 -9.01 0.00
C LYS A 137 -9.40 -9.27 -1.22
N ILE A 138 -10.59 -8.67 -1.25
CA ILE A 138 -11.52 -8.80 -2.38
C ILE A 138 -10.92 -8.20 -3.65
N ILE A 139 -10.32 -7.00 -3.57
CA ILE A 139 -9.68 -6.36 -4.73
C ILE A 139 -8.49 -7.20 -5.21
N SER A 140 -7.62 -7.61 -4.30
CA SER A 140 -6.45 -8.41 -4.60
C SER A 140 -6.86 -9.70 -5.33
N LYS A 141 -7.83 -10.44 -4.78
CA LYS A 141 -8.36 -11.65 -5.41
C LYS A 141 -8.87 -11.38 -6.83
N LYS A 142 -9.70 -10.35 -7.01
CA LYS A 142 -10.22 -9.94 -8.33
C LYS A 142 -9.13 -9.52 -9.31
N PHE A 143 -8.04 -8.94 -8.82
CA PHE A 143 -6.90 -8.57 -9.65
C PHE A 143 -6.18 -9.84 -10.13
N PHE A 144 -5.82 -10.73 -9.22
CA PHE A 144 -5.13 -11.99 -9.56
C PHE A 144 -5.98 -12.93 -10.43
N GLU A 145 -7.29 -12.98 -10.22
CA GLU A 145 -8.22 -13.73 -11.09
C GLU A 145 -8.25 -13.18 -12.52
N LYS A 146 -8.00 -11.88 -12.71
CA LYS A 146 -8.00 -11.23 -14.03
C LYS A 146 -6.65 -11.28 -14.74
N LEU A 147 -5.55 -11.44 -14.01
CA LEU A 147 -4.21 -11.55 -14.59
C LEU A 147 -4.08 -12.57 -15.73
N PRO A 148 -4.59 -13.81 -15.64
CA PRO A 148 -4.42 -14.80 -16.72
C PRO A 148 -5.18 -14.42 -18.00
N GLN A 149 -6.15 -13.50 -17.93
CA GLN A 149 -6.94 -13.04 -19.07
C GLN A 149 -6.25 -11.92 -19.85
N ILE A 150 -5.15 -11.36 -19.34
CA ILE A 150 -4.44 -10.27 -20.00
C ILE A 150 -3.36 -10.88 -20.91
N PRO A 151 -3.41 -10.64 -22.24
CA PRO A 151 -2.39 -11.10 -23.18
C PRO A 151 -1.14 -10.21 -23.07
N ASN A 152 -0.51 -10.15 -21.90
CA ASN A 152 0.74 -9.45 -21.69
C ASN A 152 1.78 -10.41 -21.12
N VAL A 153 2.79 -10.73 -21.94
CA VAL A 153 3.87 -11.67 -21.64
C VAL A 153 4.62 -11.30 -20.36
N LEU A 154 4.75 -10.00 -20.03
CA LEU A 154 5.43 -9.54 -18.82
C LEU A 154 4.66 -9.82 -17.51
N LEU A 155 3.36 -10.11 -17.60
CA LEU A 155 2.50 -10.45 -16.47
C LEU A 155 2.31 -11.97 -16.32
N GLN A 156 2.67 -12.75 -17.34
CA GLN A 156 2.72 -14.21 -17.34
C GLN A 156 4.09 -14.71 -16.86
N LEU A 157 4.63 -14.10 -15.80
CA LEU A 157 5.88 -14.59 -15.23
C LEU A 157 5.68 -16.04 -14.76
N PRO A 158 6.66 -16.94 -15.01
CA PRO A 158 6.62 -18.28 -14.42
C PRO A 158 6.42 -18.16 -12.90
N PRO A 159 5.76 -19.13 -12.26
CA PRO A 159 5.64 -19.16 -10.80
C PRO A 159 7.02 -18.88 -10.21
N TYR A 160 7.09 -17.92 -9.27
CA TYR A 160 8.31 -17.71 -8.50
C TYR A 160 8.70 -19.07 -7.91
N GLU A 161 9.69 -19.74 -8.50
CA GLU A 161 10.37 -20.84 -7.85
C GLU A 161 11.06 -20.21 -6.65
N PRO A 162 10.65 -20.52 -5.40
CA PRO A 162 11.49 -20.22 -4.27
C PRO A 162 12.73 -21.11 -4.44
N ALA A 163 13.71 -20.62 -5.19
CA ALA A 163 14.97 -21.27 -5.38
C ALA A 163 15.48 -21.65 -3.98
N VAL A 164 15.62 -22.97 -3.80
CA VAL A 164 16.37 -23.73 -2.80
C VAL A 164 16.84 -22.89 -1.61
N PRO A 165 16.52 -23.25 -0.34
CA PRO A 165 16.99 -22.52 0.83
C PRO A 165 18.52 -22.53 0.85
N SER A 166 19.13 -21.53 0.22
CA SER A 166 20.51 -21.19 0.42
C SER A 166 20.54 -20.68 1.84
N SER A 167 21.09 -21.51 2.74
CA SER A 167 21.47 -21.17 4.09
C SER A 167 22.57 -20.09 4.05
N ARG A 168 22.27 -18.91 3.50
CA ARG A 168 23.02 -17.70 3.75
C ARG A 168 22.41 -17.09 5.00
N LYS A 169 22.82 -17.64 6.15
CA LYS A 169 22.80 -16.89 7.41
C LYS A 169 23.39 -15.51 7.08
N ARG A 170 22.64 -14.44 7.35
CA ARG A 170 23.20 -13.08 7.26
C ARG A 170 24.51 -13.08 8.05
N PRO A 171 25.66 -12.73 7.46
CA PRO A 171 26.87 -12.59 8.25
C PRO A 171 26.61 -11.51 9.30
N PRO A 172 26.92 -11.75 10.58
CA PRO A 172 27.07 -10.67 11.55
C PRO A 172 28.07 -9.67 10.99
N GLN A 173 27.80 -8.38 11.16
CA GLN A 173 28.70 -7.31 10.72
C GLN A 173 30.03 -7.43 11.48
N GLY A 174 31.04 -8.01 10.84
CA GLY A 174 32.38 -8.13 11.39
C GLY A 174 33.21 -9.13 10.58
N HIS A 175 34.38 -8.67 10.15
CA HIS A 175 35.46 -9.40 9.46
C HIS A 175 35.40 -9.57 7.94
N ILE A 176 36.24 -8.73 7.33
CA ILE A 176 36.91 -8.78 6.03
C ILE A 176 37.53 -10.16 5.79
N PHE A 177 37.41 -10.72 4.57
CA PHE A 177 38.49 -11.50 3.94
C PHE A 177 38.37 -11.40 2.42
N TYR A 178 39.42 -10.88 1.78
CA TYR A 178 39.67 -10.91 0.35
C TYR A 178 39.99 -12.34 -0.09
N ARG A 179 39.56 -12.74 -1.29
CA ARG A 179 40.35 -13.64 -2.14
C ARG A 179 40.06 -13.35 -3.62
N CYS A 180 40.91 -12.53 -4.22
CA CYS A 180 41.25 -12.64 -5.63
C CYS A 180 42.04 -13.94 -5.83
N ASP A 181 41.90 -14.57 -7.00
CA ASP A 181 42.80 -15.50 -7.71
C ASP A 181 41.90 -16.24 -8.74
N GLY A 182 42.11 -16.31 -10.05
CA GLY A 182 43.18 -15.86 -10.94
C GLY A 182 42.76 -16.18 -12.39
N LEU A 183 43.32 -15.43 -13.34
CA LEU A 183 43.31 -15.67 -14.78
C LEU A 183 44.03 -16.98 -15.13
N HIS A 184 43.38 -17.86 -15.91
CA HIS A 184 44.01 -18.67 -16.97
C HIS A 184 42.94 -19.34 -17.84
N ASP A 185 42.78 -18.87 -19.08
CA ASP A 185 42.14 -19.63 -20.17
C ASP A 185 43.28 -20.10 -21.11
N PRO A 186 43.39 -21.41 -21.44
CA PRO A 186 44.34 -21.89 -22.43
C PRO A 186 43.79 -21.80 -23.87
N GLU A 187 44.73 -21.56 -24.79
CA GLU A 187 44.62 -21.35 -26.24
C GLU A 187 44.02 -22.52 -27.04
N VAL A 188 43.39 -22.17 -28.19
CA VAL A 188 43.33 -22.95 -29.44
C VAL A 188 43.14 -21.93 -30.60
N PRO A 189 43.68 -22.13 -31.83
CA PRO A 189 44.57 -23.18 -32.34
C PRO A 189 46.00 -22.72 -32.67
#